data_AF-A0A3D5HZM1-F1
#
_entry.id   AF-A0A3D5HZM1-F1
#
_cell.length_a   1.000
_cell.length_b   1.000
_cell.length_c   1.000
_cell.angle_alpha   90.00
_cell.angle_beta   90.00
_cell.angle_gamma   90.00
#
_symmetry.space_group_name_H-M   'P 1'
#
loop_
_entity.id
_entity.type
_entity.pdbx_description
1 polymer ?
#
loop_
_entity_poly.entity_id
_entity_poly.type
_entity_poly.pdbx_seq_one_letter_code
_entity_poly.pdbx_strand_id
1 'polypeptide(L)'
;LGRFRHEAVAVRARAGEPLHVYSGCDRRGGHLYRFLSDGIVSNPSDPANSRLFHSGTLYGAVFNSDGTGSWVALTANTPVNPLPAPVKVPHSDRTRAGAESLDSPAATAAYRQRYSTLGDLYAGEGEAQLGALLIDAHLAANAAGITPTARPEDTVLDPATGDLLVTFTSGMPGNDGTPDPAIFRGPQGQSPWNEGWIMRLSEQGENRFRWQMVATGGEPADGGLGFANPDNLAVDPTGALWMVTDIGTGSQNNDKQNGGVFGNNSCWVIPTSGSQAGEAFCFATGPMECELTGLALTPQADQLFLAVQHPGERHGRREQNAEEARSFQLKLTNGEPLEQLRWVPLGSNWPNGGLPKPGVVVIHRRNGQALLS
;
A
#
# COMPACT_ATOMS: atom_id res chain seq x y z
N LEU A 1 3.18 4.22 17.95
CA LEU A 1 2.97 3.84 16.53
C LEU A 1 1.49 3.81 16.13
N GLY A 2 0.55 3.54 17.04
CA GLY A 2 -0.89 3.43 16.73
C GLY A 2 -1.32 1.98 16.49
N ARG A 3 -2.62 1.70 16.56
CA ARG A 3 -3.20 0.39 16.25
C ARG A 3 -4.11 0.49 15.04
N PHE A 4 -3.70 -0.17 13.97
CA PHE A 4 -4.46 -0.34 12.73
C PHE A 4 -3.95 -1.59 12.00
N ARG A 5 -4.43 -1.84 10.77
CA ARG A 5 -3.95 -2.96 9.94
C ARG A 5 -2.61 -2.59 9.31
N HIS A 6 -1.55 -2.64 10.11
CA HIS A 6 -0.20 -2.38 9.62
C HIS A 6 0.17 -3.41 8.57
N GLU A 7 0.65 -2.94 7.42
CA GLU A 7 1.20 -3.80 6.37
C GLU A 7 2.73 -3.89 6.54
N ALA A 8 3.44 -2.85 6.13
CA ALA A 8 4.88 -2.70 6.33
C ALA A 8 5.25 -1.40 7.04
N VAL A 9 6.56 -1.24 7.30
CA VAL A 9 7.13 -0.01 7.85
C VAL A 9 8.45 0.38 7.16
N ALA A 10 8.52 1.62 6.70
CA ALA A 10 9.76 2.28 6.33
C ALA A 10 10.33 3.02 7.54
N VAL A 11 11.60 2.76 7.88
CA VAL A 11 12.28 3.40 9.02
C VAL A 11 13.42 4.27 8.52
N ARG A 12 13.41 5.55 8.87
CA ARG A 12 14.54 6.46 8.69
C ARG A 12 15.19 6.74 10.03
N ALA A 13 16.42 6.24 10.20
CA ALA A 13 17.27 6.51 11.35
C ALA A 13 18.52 7.29 10.89
N ARG A 14 18.51 8.61 11.08
CA ARG A 14 19.62 9.51 10.70
C ARG A 14 20.16 10.24 11.92
N ALA A 15 21.49 10.28 12.05
CA ALA A 15 22.13 10.95 13.18
C ALA A 15 21.71 12.43 13.26
N GLY A 16 21.31 12.89 14.44
CA GLY A 16 20.86 14.26 14.68
C GLY A 16 19.38 14.53 14.37
N GLU A 17 18.64 13.54 13.86
CA GLU A 17 17.21 13.64 13.58
C GLU A 17 16.40 12.75 14.54
N PRO A 18 15.10 13.03 14.75
CA PRO A 18 14.17 12.04 15.28
C PRO A 18 14.21 10.72 14.50
N LEU A 19 13.78 9.62 15.11
CA LEU A 19 13.45 8.41 14.38
C LEU A 19 12.13 8.63 13.63
N HIS A 20 12.12 8.42 12.30
CA HIS A 20 10.90 8.44 11.52
C HIS A 20 10.47 7.01 11.19
N VAL A 21 9.18 6.72 11.36
CA VAL A 21 8.57 5.45 10.95
C VAL A 21 7.34 5.75 10.12
N TYR A 22 7.31 5.30 8.88
CA TYR A 22 6.18 5.44 7.96
C TYR A 22 5.43 4.10 7.89
N SER A 23 4.11 4.13 7.84
CA SER A 23 3.31 2.89 7.78
C SER A 23 1.94 3.14 7.16
N GLY A 24 1.48 2.18 6.36
CA GLY A 24 0.13 2.13 5.83
C GLY A 24 -0.83 1.39 6.76
N CYS A 25 -2.11 1.78 6.76
CA CYS A 25 -3.20 0.93 7.21
C CYS A 25 -3.86 0.28 6.00
N ASP A 26 -3.57 -1.00 5.73
CA ASP A 26 -4.20 -1.73 4.63
C ASP A 26 -5.68 -2.00 4.92
N ARG A 27 -6.50 -1.07 4.46
CA ARG A 27 -7.95 -1.20 4.36
C ARG A 27 -8.45 -0.22 3.31
N ARG A 28 -9.66 -0.49 2.83
CA ARG A 28 -10.37 0.42 1.94
C ARG A 28 -10.71 1.69 2.72
N GLY A 29 -10.18 2.84 2.27
CA GLY A 29 -10.24 4.08 3.02
C GLY A 29 -9.28 4.14 4.23
N GLY A 30 -8.22 3.33 4.24
CA GLY A 30 -7.15 3.39 5.23
C GLY A 30 -6.34 4.68 5.14
N HIS A 31 -5.28 4.83 5.95
CA HIS A 31 -4.48 6.05 5.95
C HIS A 31 -2.99 5.73 5.89
N LEU A 32 -2.21 6.70 5.41
CA LEU A 32 -0.76 6.72 5.54
C LEU A 32 -0.39 7.48 6.82
N TYR A 33 0.49 6.89 7.62
CA TYR A 33 0.95 7.44 8.89
C TYR A 33 2.46 7.69 8.90
N ARG A 34 2.86 8.61 9.76
CA ARG A 34 4.25 8.85 10.15
C ARG A 34 4.35 8.98 11.65
N PHE A 35 5.26 8.27 12.29
CA PHE A 35 5.63 8.46 13.68
C PHE A 35 7.00 9.15 13.75
N LEU A 36 7.11 10.15 14.63
CA LEU A 36 8.37 10.81 14.96
C LEU A 36 8.66 10.59 16.45
N SER A 37 9.84 10.08 16.79
CA SER A 37 10.25 9.97 18.19
C SER A 37 10.52 11.34 18.82
N ASP A 38 10.32 11.46 20.13
CA ASP A 38 10.70 12.68 20.87
C ASP A 38 12.22 12.80 21.01
N GLY A 39 12.90 11.65 21.13
CA GLY A 39 14.35 11.57 21.16
C GLY A 39 14.98 11.62 19.76
N ILE A 40 16.28 11.91 19.71
CA ILE A 40 17.07 11.91 18.48
C ILE A 40 17.89 10.64 18.34
N VAL A 41 18.06 10.18 17.11
CA VAL A 41 19.04 9.13 16.75
C VAL A 41 20.43 9.76 16.85
N SER A 42 21.28 9.23 17.74
CA SER A 42 22.68 9.71 17.86
C SER A 42 23.61 8.94 16.92
N ASN A 43 23.51 7.61 16.92
CA ASN A 43 24.20 6.72 16.01
C ASN A 43 23.18 5.70 15.48
N PRO A 44 22.89 5.64 14.16
CA PRO A 44 21.91 4.71 13.59
C PRO A 44 22.15 3.24 13.90
N SER A 45 23.41 2.83 14.10
CA SER A 45 23.78 1.45 14.42
C SER A 45 23.68 1.10 15.91
N ASP A 46 23.33 2.05 16.78
CA ASP A 46 23.20 1.82 18.21
C ASP A 46 21.92 0.98 18.51
N PRO A 47 22.03 -0.25 19.04
CA PRO A 47 20.87 -1.06 19.39
C PRO A 47 19.97 -0.42 20.46
N ALA A 48 20.50 0.54 21.23
CA ALA A 48 19.75 1.28 22.23
C ALA A 48 18.74 2.27 21.60
N ASN A 49 18.77 2.46 20.27
CA ASN A 49 17.74 3.22 19.53
C ASN A 49 16.35 2.60 19.63
N SER A 50 16.21 1.32 20.02
CA SER A 50 14.91 0.70 20.30
C SER A 50 14.04 1.51 21.28
N ARG A 51 14.66 2.24 22.22
CA ARG A 51 13.96 3.15 23.15
C ARG A 51 13.22 4.30 22.45
N LEU A 52 13.64 4.70 21.25
CA LEU A 52 13.05 5.82 20.50
C LEU A 52 11.64 5.50 20.01
N PHE A 53 11.25 4.23 19.96
CA PHE A 53 9.88 3.83 19.64
C PHE A 53 8.88 4.05 20.79
N HIS A 54 9.36 4.29 22.02
CA HIS A 54 8.49 4.38 23.22
C HIS A 54 7.77 5.73 23.34
N SER A 55 8.39 6.83 22.92
CA SER A 55 7.85 8.19 23.07
C SER A 55 7.99 8.96 21.78
N GLY A 56 6.90 9.58 21.35
CA GLY A 56 6.83 10.30 20.08
C GLY A 56 5.40 10.65 19.69
N THR A 57 5.27 11.29 18.54
CA THR A 57 3.98 11.72 17.99
C THR A 57 3.64 10.92 16.73
N LEU A 58 2.41 10.41 16.67
CA LEU A 58 1.84 9.81 15.46
C LEU A 58 1.14 10.89 14.63
N TYR A 59 1.35 10.86 13.32
CA TYR A 59 0.76 11.77 12.35
C TYR A 59 0.01 10.98 11.27
N GLY A 60 -1.08 11.53 10.74
CA GLY A 60 -1.74 11.07 9.53
C GLY A 60 -1.48 12.01 8.36
N ALA A 61 -1.40 11.47 7.13
CA ALA A 61 -1.20 12.24 5.91
C ALA A 61 -2.50 12.87 5.39
N VAL A 62 -2.46 14.17 5.10
CA VAL A 62 -3.48 14.88 4.32
C VAL A 62 -2.90 15.21 2.95
N PHE A 63 -3.50 14.68 1.90
CA PHE A 63 -3.11 14.90 0.50
C PHE A 63 -4.02 15.97 -0.12
N ASN A 64 -3.41 16.93 -0.81
CA ASN A 64 -4.09 17.90 -1.66
C ASN A 64 -3.90 17.52 -3.12
N SER A 65 -4.91 17.70 -3.97
CA SER A 65 -4.90 17.32 -5.39
C SER A 65 -3.89 18.09 -6.26
N ASP A 66 -3.24 19.12 -5.72
CA ASP A 66 -2.17 19.89 -6.37
C ASP A 66 -0.77 19.28 -6.19
N GLY A 67 -0.67 18.07 -5.62
CA GLY A 67 0.60 17.39 -5.35
C GLY A 67 1.30 17.87 -4.09
N THR A 68 0.65 18.67 -3.25
CA THR A 68 1.12 19.01 -1.91
C THR A 68 0.41 18.18 -0.85
N GLY A 69 0.99 18.11 0.34
CA GLY A 69 0.28 17.58 1.49
C GLY A 69 0.94 17.97 2.81
N SER A 70 0.33 17.50 3.89
CA SER A 70 0.74 17.80 5.25
C SER A 70 0.55 16.63 6.19
N TRP A 71 1.33 16.62 7.26
CA TRP A 71 1.23 15.66 8.34
C TRP A 71 0.45 16.30 9.49
N VAL A 72 -0.70 15.73 9.84
CA VAL A 72 -1.52 16.18 10.96
C VAL A 72 -1.25 15.28 12.17
N ALA A 73 -0.81 15.88 13.27
CA ALA A 73 -0.56 15.15 14.51
C ALA A 73 -1.87 14.56 15.06
N LEU A 74 -1.83 13.34 15.58
CA LEU A 74 -2.95 12.67 16.24
C LEU A 74 -2.73 12.72 17.75
N THR A 75 -3.18 13.82 18.35
CA THR A 75 -3.03 14.13 19.78
C THR A 75 -4.40 14.47 20.37
N ALA A 76 -4.51 14.53 21.70
CA ALA A 76 -5.74 14.97 22.36
C ALA A 76 -6.17 16.38 21.91
N ASN A 77 -5.23 17.27 21.55
CA ASN A 77 -5.54 18.64 21.13
C ASN A 77 -5.88 18.77 19.64
N THR A 78 -5.79 17.69 18.86
CA THR A 78 -6.05 17.71 17.43
C THR A 78 -7.53 18.02 17.18
N PRO A 79 -7.88 19.03 16.37
CA PRO A 79 -9.28 19.36 16.11
C PRO A 79 -10.06 18.21 15.46
N VAL A 80 -11.33 18.04 15.85
CA VAL A 80 -12.27 17.16 15.15
C VAL A 80 -12.74 17.85 13.88
N ASN A 81 -12.35 17.29 12.74
CA ASN A 81 -12.69 17.81 11.43
C ASN A 81 -12.81 16.67 10.40
N PRO A 82 -13.75 15.71 10.59
CA PRO A 82 -13.93 14.62 9.66
C PRO A 82 -14.30 15.12 8.26
N LEU A 83 -13.82 14.40 7.25
CA LEU A 83 -14.15 14.65 5.84
C LEU A 83 -15.65 14.43 5.57
N PRO A 84 -16.17 14.90 4.42
CA PRO A 84 -17.58 14.74 4.07
C PRO A 84 -18.07 13.29 4.13
N ALA A 85 -19.34 13.13 4.51
CA ALA A 85 -20.01 11.84 4.61
C ALA A 85 -20.05 11.06 3.28
N PRO A 86 -20.09 9.71 3.31
CA PRO A 86 -20.10 8.87 4.51
C PRO A 86 -18.71 8.73 5.14
N VAL A 87 -18.63 8.83 6.47
CA VAL A 87 -17.39 8.65 7.24
C VAL A 87 -17.65 7.90 8.54
N LYS A 88 -16.75 6.99 8.91
CA LYS A 88 -16.80 6.26 10.18
C LYS A 88 -15.91 6.92 11.21
N VAL A 89 -16.47 7.29 12.34
CA VAL A 89 -15.77 7.99 13.43
C VAL A 89 -15.84 7.17 14.73
N PRO A 90 -15.05 7.52 15.76
CA PRO A 90 -15.19 6.91 17.08
C PRO A 90 -16.63 7.06 17.55
N HIS A 91 -17.21 5.96 18.03
CA HIS A 91 -18.61 5.95 18.45
C HIS A 91 -18.83 6.96 19.58
N SER A 92 -19.86 7.81 19.48
CA SER A 92 -20.10 8.86 20.48
C SER A 92 -20.37 8.31 21.89
N ASP A 93 -20.98 7.13 21.98
CA ASP A 93 -21.08 6.37 23.23
C ASP A 93 -19.91 5.39 23.31
N ARG A 94 -18.92 5.72 24.15
CA ARG A 94 -17.69 4.93 24.33
C ARG A 94 -17.87 3.63 25.10
N THR A 95 -19.08 3.33 25.58
CA THR A 95 -19.42 2.01 26.14
C THR A 95 -19.77 0.99 25.07
N ARG A 96 -20.03 1.45 23.83
CA ARG A 96 -20.34 0.59 22.68
C ARG A 96 -19.09 0.32 21.86
N ALA A 97 -18.92 -0.94 21.46
CA ALA A 97 -17.85 -1.33 20.56
C ALA A 97 -18.09 -0.80 19.13
N GLY A 98 -17.00 -0.50 18.42
CA GLY A 98 -17.01 -0.19 17.00
C GLY A 98 -17.05 1.32 16.70
N ALA A 99 -17.60 1.64 15.52
CA ALA A 99 -17.65 2.99 14.98
C ALA A 99 -19.09 3.48 14.85
N GLU A 100 -19.25 4.80 14.81
CA GLU A 100 -20.49 5.46 14.39
C GLU A 100 -20.31 5.94 12.94
N SER A 101 -21.32 5.71 12.09
CA SER A 101 -21.35 6.24 10.73
C SER A 101 -21.99 7.62 10.72
N LEU A 102 -21.32 8.59 10.10
CA LEU A 102 -21.89 9.89 9.78
C LEU A 102 -22.24 9.90 8.30
N ASP A 103 -23.53 9.75 7.99
CA ASP A 103 -24.02 9.53 6.62
C ASP A 103 -24.58 10.80 5.95
N SER A 104 -24.47 11.96 6.59
CA SER A 104 -24.92 13.23 6.02
C SER A 104 -24.10 14.43 6.51
N PRO A 105 -24.09 15.54 5.75
CA PRO A 105 -23.45 16.78 6.20
C PRO A 105 -23.97 17.28 7.56
N ALA A 106 -25.27 17.09 7.83
CA ALA A 106 -25.88 17.46 9.10
C ALA A 106 -25.35 16.61 10.27
N ALA A 107 -25.18 15.30 10.07
CA ALA A 107 -24.57 14.41 11.06
C ALA A 107 -23.11 14.79 11.33
N THR A 108 -22.34 15.07 10.27
CA THR A 108 -20.96 15.57 10.37
C THR A 108 -20.89 16.90 11.16
N ALA A 109 -21.78 17.84 10.87
CA ALA A 109 -21.84 19.12 11.58
C ALA A 109 -22.21 18.95 13.06
N ALA A 110 -23.19 18.09 13.37
CA ALA A 110 -23.59 17.78 14.75
C ALA A 110 -22.45 17.12 15.54
N TYR A 111 -21.68 16.23 14.92
CA TYR A 111 -20.53 15.59 15.56
C TYR A 111 -19.44 16.62 15.92
N ARG A 112 -19.12 17.53 14.98
CA ARG A 112 -18.16 18.64 15.21
C ARG A 112 -18.63 19.66 16.26
N GLN A 113 -19.93 19.84 16.43
CA GLN A 113 -20.48 20.69 17.49
C GLN A 113 -20.36 20.03 18.87
N ARG A 114 -20.41 18.70 18.94
CA ARG A 114 -20.31 17.93 20.19
C ARG A 114 -18.88 17.80 20.68
N TYR A 115 -17.93 17.65 19.75
CA TYR A 115 -16.52 17.40 20.06
C TYR A 115 -15.64 18.40 19.31
N SER A 116 -14.83 19.15 20.05
CA SER A 116 -13.91 20.15 19.49
C SER A 116 -12.57 19.52 19.11
N THR A 117 -12.09 18.60 19.94
CA THR A 117 -10.77 17.95 19.80
C THR A 117 -10.89 16.43 19.92
N LEU A 118 -9.88 15.69 19.46
CA LEU A 118 -9.85 14.23 19.60
C LEU A 118 -9.89 13.81 21.07
N GLY A 119 -9.33 14.61 21.99
CA GLY A 119 -9.40 14.36 23.43
C GLY A 119 -10.84 14.27 23.94
N ASP A 120 -11.74 15.09 23.41
CA ASP A 120 -13.16 15.09 23.81
C ASP A 120 -13.86 13.75 23.49
N LEU A 121 -13.29 12.93 22.59
CA LEU A 121 -13.83 11.62 22.19
C LEU A 121 -13.46 10.50 23.17
N TYR A 122 -12.43 10.69 24.00
CA TYR A 122 -11.87 9.63 24.83
C TYR A 122 -11.87 10.06 26.30
N ALA A 123 -12.46 9.22 27.14
CA ALA A 123 -12.46 9.43 28.60
C ALA A 123 -11.05 9.24 29.18
N GLY A 124 -10.85 9.78 30.39
CA GLY A 124 -9.57 9.76 31.09
C GLY A 124 -8.69 10.96 30.75
N GLU A 125 -7.45 10.94 31.24
CA GLU A 125 -6.48 12.03 31.08
C GLU A 125 -5.08 11.44 30.79
N GLY A 126 -4.19 12.28 30.27
CA GLY A 126 -2.78 11.93 30.04
C GLY A 126 -2.59 10.68 29.18
N GLU A 127 -1.73 9.77 29.65
CA GLU A 127 -1.37 8.54 28.90
C GLU A 127 -2.56 7.61 28.66
N ALA A 128 -3.53 7.55 29.57
CA ALA A 128 -4.70 6.68 29.41
C ALA A 128 -5.58 7.16 28.23
N GLN A 129 -5.79 8.48 28.14
CA GLN A 129 -6.55 9.08 27.04
C GLN A 129 -5.80 8.93 25.70
N LEU A 130 -4.50 9.21 25.69
CA LEU A 130 -3.67 9.01 24.49
C LEU A 130 -3.63 7.54 24.06
N GLY A 131 -3.54 6.61 25.01
CA GLY A 131 -3.58 5.18 24.75
C GLY A 131 -4.89 4.75 24.08
N ALA A 132 -6.03 5.23 24.58
CA ALA A 132 -7.34 4.98 23.96
C ALA A 132 -7.42 5.54 22.52
N LEU A 133 -6.93 6.76 22.30
CA LEU A 133 -6.84 7.37 20.97
C LEU A 133 -5.98 6.52 20.02
N LEU A 134 -4.82 6.05 20.48
CA LEU A 134 -3.89 5.25 19.67
C LEU A 134 -4.44 3.83 19.38
N ILE A 135 -5.21 3.23 20.30
CA ILE A 135 -5.92 1.96 20.07
C ILE A 135 -6.97 2.11 18.94
N ASP A 136 -7.57 3.29 18.84
CA ASP A 136 -8.57 3.68 17.84
C ASP A 136 -7.98 4.51 16.69
N ALA A 137 -6.66 4.45 16.46
CA ALA A 137 -5.93 5.37 15.58
C ALA A 137 -6.56 5.58 14.20
N HIS A 138 -7.13 4.54 13.57
CA HIS A 138 -7.87 4.70 12.31
C HIS A 138 -9.13 5.56 12.43
N LEU A 139 -9.97 5.33 13.45
CA LEU A 139 -11.17 6.13 13.63
C LEU A 139 -10.80 7.54 14.10
N ALA A 140 -9.78 7.69 14.94
CA ALA A 140 -9.22 8.98 15.31
C ALA A 140 -8.73 9.76 14.08
N ALA A 141 -8.06 9.10 13.13
CA ALA A 141 -7.64 9.69 11.87
C ALA A 141 -8.83 10.13 11.01
N ASN A 142 -9.88 9.31 10.89
CA ASN A 142 -11.12 9.73 10.23
C ASN A 142 -11.73 10.98 10.89
N ALA A 143 -11.80 11.02 12.22
CA ALA A 143 -12.33 12.16 12.98
C ALA A 143 -11.45 13.42 12.85
N ALA A 144 -10.14 13.25 12.64
CA ALA A 144 -9.19 14.36 12.41
C ALA A 144 -9.15 14.85 10.95
N GLY A 145 -9.87 14.20 10.04
CA GLY A 145 -9.89 14.56 8.62
C GLY A 145 -8.66 14.12 7.84
N ILE A 146 -7.99 13.04 8.28
CA ILE A 146 -6.90 12.42 7.53
C ILE A 146 -7.44 11.84 6.22
N THR A 147 -6.71 11.99 5.11
CA THR A 147 -7.16 11.54 3.80
C THR A 147 -7.35 10.01 3.80
N PRO A 148 -8.52 9.49 3.39
CA PRO A 148 -8.72 8.08 3.18
C PRO A 148 -8.04 7.66 1.87
N THR A 149 -7.33 6.54 1.92
CA THR A 149 -6.41 6.11 0.87
C THR A 149 -6.77 4.74 0.30
N ALA A 150 -6.19 4.43 -0.86
CA ALA A 150 -6.48 3.25 -1.66
C ALA A 150 -5.68 2.02 -1.23
N ARG A 151 -5.92 1.56 0.01
CA ARG A 151 -5.25 0.39 0.61
C ARG A 151 -3.72 0.53 0.57
N PRO A 152 -3.13 1.39 1.42
CA PRO A 152 -1.68 1.54 1.49
C PRO A 152 -1.07 0.24 2.01
N GLU A 153 -0.20 -0.36 1.22
CA GLU A 153 0.51 -1.60 1.57
C GLU A 153 1.95 -1.30 1.98
N ASP A 154 2.92 -1.59 1.12
CA ASP A 154 4.33 -1.45 1.47
C ASP A 154 4.81 0.01 1.48
N THR A 155 5.82 0.27 2.30
CA THR A 155 6.48 1.56 2.43
C THR A 155 7.99 1.37 2.41
N VAL A 156 8.67 2.02 1.46
CA VAL A 156 10.12 1.93 1.28
C VAL A 156 10.71 3.32 1.11
N LEU A 157 11.94 3.54 1.57
CA LEU A 157 12.68 4.78 1.34
C LEU A 157 13.60 4.60 0.12
N ASP A 158 13.52 5.54 -0.82
CA ASP A 158 14.54 5.67 -1.86
C ASP A 158 15.88 6.02 -1.18
N PRO A 159 16.92 5.17 -1.28
CA PRO A 159 18.18 5.39 -0.59
C PRO A 159 18.93 6.62 -1.10
N ALA A 160 18.70 7.05 -2.35
CA ALA A 160 19.37 8.19 -2.95
C ALA A 160 18.76 9.52 -2.52
N THR A 161 17.43 9.61 -2.51
CA THR A 161 16.73 10.87 -2.19
C THR A 161 16.23 10.94 -0.75
N GLY A 162 15.97 9.80 -0.12
CA GLY A 162 15.25 9.69 1.14
C GLY A 162 13.74 9.90 1.02
N ASP A 163 13.21 9.94 -0.21
CA ASP A 163 11.77 10.00 -0.46
C ASP A 163 11.10 8.70 -0.03
N LEU A 164 9.86 8.82 0.45
CA LEU A 164 9.01 7.67 0.74
C LEU A 164 8.32 7.21 -0.54
N LEU A 165 8.36 5.91 -0.78
CA LEU A 165 7.56 5.21 -1.79
C LEU A 165 6.51 4.38 -1.07
N VAL A 166 5.28 4.41 -1.59
CA VAL A 166 4.14 3.69 -1.02
C VAL A 166 3.35 3.02 -2.13
N THR A 167 3.00 1.75 -1.97
CA THR A 167 2.00 1.11 -2.82
C THR A 167 0.60 1.34 -2.29
N PHE A 168 -0.32 1.54 -3.22
CA PHE A 168 -1.75 1.61 -2.97
C PHE A 168 -2.41 0.56 -3.84
N THR A 169 -2.73 -0.59 -3.26
CA THR A 169 -3.03 -1.80 -4.04
C THR A 169 -4.39 -1.73 -4.74
N SER A 170 -5.39 -1.04 -4.19
CA SER A 170 -6.71 -0.96 -4.84
C SER A 170 -7.54 0.23 -4.36
N GLY A 171 -8.11 0.95 -5.31
CA GLY A 171 -9.00 2.09 -5.08
C GLY A 171 -10.47 1.70 -4.92
N MET A 172 -10.81 0.41 -4.89
CA MET A 172 -12.19 -0.04 -4.79
C MET A 172 -12.76 0.21 -3.38
N PRO A 173 -13.99 0.74 -3.25
CA PRO A 173 -14.60 1.02 -1.94
C PRO A 173 -14.98 -0.27 -1.21
N GLY A 174 -15.22 -0.17 0.10
CA GLY A 174 -15.77 -1.27 0.89
C GLY A 174 -16.37 -0.80 2.21
N ASN A 175 -16.73 -1.75 3.07
CA ASN A 175 -17.41 -1.45 4.33
C ASN A 175 -16.57 -0.56 5.26
N ASP A 176 -15.25 -0.62 5.19
CA ASP A 176 -14.35 0.17 6.03
C ASP A 176 -14.25 1.63 5.57
N GLY A 177 -14.49 1.91 4.28
CA GLY A 177 -14.38 3.25 3.70
C GLY A 177 -14.13 3.24 2.19
N THR A 178 -13.97 4.44 1.64
CA THR A 178 -13.61 4.68 0.24
C THR A 178 -12.38 5.59 0.18
N PRO A 179 -11.44 5.36 -0.75
CA PRO A 179 -10.34 6.29 -1.00
C PRO A 179 -10.86 7.64 -1.50
N ASP A 180 -10.08 8.70 -1.28
CA ASP A 180 -10.40 10.03 -1.77
C ASP A 180 -10.33 10.08 -3.31
N PRO A 181 -11.46 10.30 -4.00
CA PRO A 181 -11.51 10.31 -5.47
C PRO A 181 -10.78 11.51 -6.07
N ALA A 182 -10.42 12.54 -5.29
CA ALA A 182 -9.59 13.65 -5.75
C ALA A 182 -8.12 13.24 -5.92
N ILE A 183 -7.67 12.22 -5.19
CA ILE A 183 -6.27 11.79 -5.13
C ILE A 183 -6.05 10.51 -5.93
N PHE A 184 -6.93 9.52 -5.75
CA PHE A 184 -6.79 8.19 -6.33
C PHE A 184 -7.64 8.05 -7.60
N ARG A 185 -7.01 8.29 -8.75
CA ARG A 185 -7.66 8.25 -10.06
C ARG A 185 -6.90 7.34 -11.04
N GLY A 186 -7.66 6.69 -11.92
CA GLY A 186 -7.11 5.99 -13.07
C GLY A 186 -6.45 6.96 -14.08
N PRO A 187 -5.75 6.42 -15.10
CA PRO A 187 -5.01 7.22 -16.08
C PRO A 187 -5.83 8.30 -16.80
N GLN A 188 -7.14 8.10 -16.93
CA GLN A 188 -8.07 9.01 -17.60
C GLN A 188 -9.03 9.70 -16.61
N GLY A 189 -8.68 9.72 -15.32
CA GLY A 189 -9.46 10.36 -14.26
C GLY A 189 -10.54 9.48 -13.63
N GLN A 190 -10.58 8.18 -13.95
CA GLN A 190 -11.59 7.24 -13.44
C GLN A 190 -11.51 7.10 -11.91
N SER A 191 -12.66 6.94 -11.26
CA SER A 191 -12.77 6.56 -9.85
C SER A 191 -14.10 5.84 -9.62
N PRO A 192 -14.14 4.68 -8.93
CA PRO A 192 -12.98 3.98 -8.36
C PRO A 192 -12.08 3.38 -9.45
N TRP A 193 -10.86 3.00 -9.07
CA TRP A 193 -9.87 2.37 -9.92
C TRP A 193 -9.21 1.23 -9.14
N ASN A 194 -9.18 0.02 -9.68
CA ASN A 194 -8.84 -1.16 -8.89
C ASN A 194 -7.35 -1.51 -8.93
N GLU A 195 -6.68 -1.11 -10.00
CA GLU A 195 -5.39 -1.66 -10.42
C GLU A 195 -4.21 -1.05 -9.65
N GLY A 196 -4.50 -0.03 -8.84
CA GLY A 196 -3.57 0.48 -7.85
C GLY A 196 -2.51 1.44 -8.41
N TRP A 197 -1.64 1.88 -7.51
CA TRP A 197 -0.64 2.92 -7.76
C TRP A 197 0.62 2.69 -6.94
N ILE A 198 1.72 3.29 -7.41
CA ILE A 198 2.92 3.57 -6.60
C ILE A 198 3.03 5.08 -6.48
N MET A 199 3.06 5.59 -5.24
CA MET A 199 3.23 7.00 -4.95
C MET A 199 4.63 7.27 -4.41
N ARG A 200 5.22 8.40 -4.82
CA ARG A 200 6.42 8.97 -4.22
C ARG A 200 6.08 10.22 -3.40
N LEU A 201 6.70 10.36 -2.24
CA LEU A 201 6.49 11.39 -1.24
C LEU A 201 7.83 12.00 -0.81
N SER A 202 7.98 13.31 -1.03
CA SER A 202 9.18 14.08 -0.68
C SER A 202 8.86 15.04 0.47
N GLU A 203 9.48 14.84 1.63
CA GLU A 203 9.32 15.73 2.79
C GLU A 203 9.76 17.17 2.45
N GLN A 204 9.04 18.16 2.97
CA GLN A 204 9.26 19.59 2.74
C GLN A 204 9.22 20.34 4.07
N GLY A 205 10.37 20.54 4.71
CA GLY A 205 10.44 21.20 6.01
C GLY A 205 9.57 20.49 7.06
N GLU A 206 9.03 21.24 8.01
CA GLU A 206 8.23 20.67 9.10
C GLU A 206 6.81 20.32 8.64
N ASN A 207 6.45 19.04 8.80
CA ASN A 207 5.09 18.51 8.63
C ASN A 207 4.42 18.79 7.27
N ARG A 208 5.21 19.01 6.21
CA ARG A 208 4.69 19.14 4.84
C ARG A 208 5.45 18.21 3.90
N PHE A 209 4.83 17.90 2.78
CA PHE A 209 5.45 17.10 1.73
C PHE A 209 4.91 17.48 0.36
N ARG A 210 5.61 17.04 -0.69
CA ARG A 210 5.07 16.91 -2.04
C ARG A 210 4.89 15.44 -2.36
N TRP A 211 3.92 15.14 -3.22
CA TRP A 211 3.65 13.79 -3.66
C TRP A 211 3.34 13.74 -5.16
N GLN A 212 3.58 12.58 -5.75
CA GLN A 212 3.17 12.25 -7.12
C GLN A 212 2.98 10.74 -7.28
N MET A 213 2.06 10.33 -8.16
CA MET A 213 2.01 8.94 -8.60
C MET A 213 3.15 8.70 -9.58
N VAL A 214 4.04 7.76 -9.28
CA VAL A 214 5.18 7.38 -10.14
C VAL A 214 4.86 6.16 -11.01
N ALA A 215 3.84 5.39 -10.65
CA ALA A 215 3.32 4.29 -11.46
C ALA A 215 1.82 4.11 -11.20
N THR A 216 1.06 3.78 -12.24
CA THR A 216 -0.37 3.49 -12.16
C THR A 216 -0.64 2.15 -12.86
N GLY A 217 -1.25 1.21 -12.15
CA GLY A 217 -1.67 -0.07 -12.71
C GLY A 217 -2.80 0.11 -13.72
N GLY A 218 -3.04 -0.91 -14.53
CA GLY A 218 -4.05 -0.90 -15.59
C GLY A 218 -3.56 -1.49 -16.90
N GLU A 219 -4.50 -1.79 -17.79
CA GLU A 219 -4.18 -2.24 -19.14
C GLU A 219 -3.47 -1.11 -19.92
N PRO A 220 -2.43 -1.42 -20.72
CA PRO A 220 -1.72 -0.42 -21.51
C PRO A 220 -2.61 0.36 -22.49
N ALA A 221 -3.62 -0.29 -23.05
CA ALA A 221 -4.58 0.35 -23.95
C ALA A 221 -5.40 1.47 -23.28
N ASP A 222 -5.57 1.41 -21.95
CA ASP A 222 -6.29 2.41 -21.17
C ASP A 222 -5.35 3.38 -20.44
N GLY A 223 -4.04 3.31 -20.71
CA GLY A 223 -3.00 4.19 -20.15
C GLY A 223 -2.34 3.68 -18.87
N GLY A 224 -2.61 2.44 -18.45
CA GLY A 224 -1.91 1.80 -17.33
C GLY A 224 -0.57 1.19 -17.74
N LEU A 225 0.22 0.75 -16.76
CA LEU A 225 1.56 0.20 -16.99
C LEU A 225 1.61 -1.33 -17.20
N GLY A 226 0.46 -2.01 -17.26
CA GLY A 226 0.39 -3.45 -17.55
C GLY A 226 0.44 -4.37 -16.33
N PHE A 227 0.40 -3.83 -15.12
CA PHE A 227 0.24 -4.57 -13.87
C PHE A 227 -1.07 -4.18 -13.16
N ALA A 228 -1.46 -4.94 -12.14
CA ALA A 228 -2.54 -4.56 -11.22
C ALA A 228 -2.23 -5.01 -9.80
N ASN A 229 -2.78 -4.28 -8.82
CA ASN A 229 -2.68 -4.57 -7.39
C ASN A 229 -1.22 -4.67 -6.90
N PRO A 230 -0.42 -3.59 -7.05
CA PRO A 230 0.94 -3.55 -6.53
C PRO A 230 0.93 -3.62 -5.00
N ASP A 231 1.81 -4.45 -4.45
CA ASP A 231 2.00 -4.67 -3.01
C ASP A 231 3.44 -4.31 -2.61
N ASN A 232 4.36 -5.26 -2.46
CA ASN A 232 5.69 -4.92 -1.91
C ASN A 232 6.60 -4.22 -2.92
N LEU A 233 7.55 -3.44 -2.39
CA LEU A 233 8.50 -2.63 -3.14
C LEU A 233 9.95 -2.90 -2.72
N ALA A 234 10.87 -2.65 -3.63
CA ALA A 234 12.24 -2.33 -3.31
C ALA A 234 12.79 -1.29 -4.28
N VAL A 235 13.91 -0.68 -3.91
CA VAL A 235 14.69 0.20 -4.79
C VAL A 235 16.09 -0.39 -4.90
N ASP A 236 16.54 -0.61 -6.12
CA ASP A 236 17.89 -1.13 -6.36
C ASP A 236 18.95 -0.02 -6.39
N PRO A 237 20.26 -0.36 -6.44
CA PRO A 237 21.34 0.62 -6.47
C PRO A 237 21.34 1.54 -7.70
N THR A 238 20.63 1.19 -8.77
CA THR A 238 20.47 2.06 -9.97
C THR A 238 19.33 3.06 -9.79
N GLY A 239 18.52 2.89 -8.72
CA GLY A 239 17.32 3.66 -8.46
C GLY A 239 16.07 3.07 -9.12
N ALA A 240 16.15 1.91 -9.79
CA ALA A 240 14.98 1.28 -10.37
C ALA A 240 14.04 0.77 -9.27
N LEU A 241 12.73 0.92 -9.50
CA LEU A 241 11.71 0.40 -8.60
C LEU A 241 11.43 -1.06 -8.95
N TRP A 242 11.49 -1.92 -7.94
CA TRP A 242 11.05 -3.30 -8.02
C TRP A 242 9.72 -3.40 -7.28
N MET A 243 8.76 -4.11 -7.87
CA MET A 243 7.41 -4.24 -7.33
C MET A 243 6.90 -5.67 -7.53
N VAL A 244 6.08 -6.15 -6.60
CA VAL A 244 5.32 -7.41 -6.75
C VAL A 244 3.83 -7.14 -6.64
N THR A 245 3.02 -7.99 -7.26
CA THR A 245 1.55 -7.85 -7.26
C THR A 245 0.87 -8.87 -6.35
N ASP A 246 -0.23 -8.44 -5.72
CA ASP A 246 -1.24 -9.27 -5.05
C ASP A 246 -2.64 -9.01 -5.63
N ILE A 247 -2.87 -9.55 -6.82
CA ILE A 247 -4.22 -9.77 -7.34
C ILE A 247 -4.80 -10.96 -6.59
N GLY A 248 -5.85 -10.73 -5.79
CA GLY A 248 -6.48 -11.79 -5.01
C GLY A 248 -6.90 -12.98 -5.89
N THR A 249 -6.72 -14.21 -5.37
CA THR A 249 -6.88 -15.46 -6.12
C THR A 249 -8.24 -15.65 -6.78
N GLY A 250 -9.31 -15.04 -6.25
CA GLY A 250 -10.63 -15.04 -6.87
C GLY A 250 -10.68 -14.28 -8.21
N SER A 251 -9.82 -13.28 -8.39
CA SER A 251 -9.76 -12.37 -9.52
C SER A 251 -8.60 -12.67 -10.47
N GLN A 252 -7.49 -13.23 -9.96
CA GLN A 252 -6.35 -13.67 -10.74
C GLN A 252 -6.78 -14.71 -11.80
N ASN A 253 -6.31 -14.54 -13.06
CA ASN A 253 -6.71 -15.35 -14.22
C ASN A 253 -8.23 -15.54 -14.40
N ASN A 254 -9.08 -14.63 -13.92
CA ASN A 254 -10.52 -14.73 -14.02
C ASN A 254 -11.05 -13.85 -15.16
N ASP A 255 -11.63 -14.44 -16.19
CA ASP A 255 -12.16 -13.74 -17.37
C ASP A 255 -13.36 -12.82 -17.08
N LYS A 256 -13.95 -12.92 -15.90
CA LYS A 256 -15.14 -12.17 -15.47
C LYS A 256 -14.86 -11.15 -14.37
N GLN A 257 -13.66 -11.17 -13.80
CA GLN A 257 -13.30 -10.28 -12.70
C GLN A 257 -12.12 -9.40 -13.07
N ASN A 258 -12.15 -8.17 -12.57
CA ASN A 258 -11.07 -7.24 -12.74
C ASN A 258 -9.78 -7.81 -12.15
N GLY A 259 -8.66 -7.76 -12.89
CA GLY A 259 -7.40 -8.42 -12.52
C GLY A 259 -7.05 -9.65 -13.36
N GLY A 260 -8.03 -10.34 -13.95
CA GLY A 260 -7.76 -11.61 -14.64
C GLY A 260 -6.93 -11.50 -15.92
N VAL A 261 -7.04 -10.38 -16.63
CA VAL A 261 -6.32 -10.10 -17.88
C VAL A 261 -4.79 -10.09 -17.68
N PHE A 262 -4.33 -9.71 -16.49
CA PHE A 262 -2.91 -9.61 -16.12
C PHE A 262 -2.25 -10.98 -15.81
N GLY A 263 -3.04 -12.04 -15.68
CA GLY A 263 -2.52 -13.40 -15.46
C GLY A 263 -2.20 -13.68 -13.99
N ASN A 264 -1.14 -14.47 -13.74
CA ASN A 264 -0.63 -14.72 -12.39
C ASN A 264 0.04 -13.46 -11.82
N ASN A 265 0.12 -13.40 -10.49
CA ASN A 265 0.89 -12.41 -9.78
C ASN A 265 2.36 -12.43 -10.21
N SER A 266 2.98 -11.27 -10.26
CA SER A 266 4.23 -11.05 -10.98
C SER A 266 5.14 -10.06 -10.27
N CYS A 267 6.43 -10.12 -10.60
CA CYS A 267 7.45 -9.19 -10.16
C CYS A 267 7.82 -8.30 -11.35
N TRP A 268 7.88 -7.00 -11.12
CA TRP A 268 8.07 -5.95 -12.11
C TRP A 268 9.26 -5.07 -11.77
N VAL A 269 9.86 -4.51 -12.81
CA VAL A 269 10.91 -3.50 -12.72
C VAL A 269 10.48 -2.24 -13.46
N ILE A 270 10.64 -1.08 -12.83
CA ILE A 270 10.37 0.23 -13.40
C ILE A 270 11.65 1.07 -13.27
N PRO A 271 12.44 1.20 -14.35
CA PRO A 271 13.61 2.08 -14.36
C PRO A 271 13.18 3.53 -14.05
N THR A 272 14.01 4.25 -13.30
CA THR A 272 13.74 5.67 -12.96
C THR A 272 14.64 6.64 -13.73
N SER A 273 15.54 6.12 -14.57
CA SER A 273 16.46 6.89 -15.40
C SER A 273 16.74 6.20 -16.74
N GLY A 274 17.40 6.91 -17.66
CA GLY A 274 17.68 6.41 -19.01
C GLY A 274 16.48 6.51 -19.96
N SER A 275 16.59 5.89 -21.13
CA SER A 275 15.57 5.96 -22.18
C SER A 275 14.29 5.20 -21.87
N GLN A 276 14.32 4.29 -20.90
CA GLN A 276 13.19 3.45 -20.47
C GLN A 276 12.62 3.91 -19.12
N ALA A 277 12.96 5.12 -18.66
CA ALA A 277 12.49 5.65 -17.40
C ALA A 277 10.95 5.73 -17.37
N GLY A 278 10.33 5.12 -16.36
CA GLY A 278 8.88 5.06 -16.18
C GLY A 278 8.17 3.92 -16.94
N GLU A 279 8.89 3.15 -17.76
CA GLU A 279 8.34 1.92 -18.37
C GLU A 279 8.35 0.76 -17.37
N ALA A 280 7.32 -0.08 -17.38
CA ALA A 280 7.24 -1.25 -16.52
C ALA A 280 7.53 -2.54 -17.29
N PHE A 281 8.44 -3.35 -16.75
CA PHE A 281 8.86 -4.63 -17.33
C PHE A 281 8.52 -5.78 -16.39
N CYS A 282 7.74 -6.75 -16.86
CA CYS A 282 7.49 -7.97 -16.11
C CYS A 282 8.77 -8.80 -16.08
N PHE A 283 9.38 -8.91 -14.90
CA PHE A 283 10.64 -9.62 -14.67
C PHE A 283 10.41 -11.11 -14.40
N ALA A 284 9.39 -11.43 -13.60
CA ALA A 284 9.03 -12.80 -13.28
C ALA A 284 7.52 -12.92 -13.06
N THR A 285 7.00 -14.13 -13.27
CA THR A 285 5.61 -14.49 -12.97
C THR A 285 5.61 -15.62 -11.95
N GLY A 286 4.77 -15.50 -10.94
CA GLY A 286 4.60 -16.50 -9.88
C GLY A 286 3.85 -17.74 -10.38
N PRO A 287 3.87 -18.83 -9.59
CA PRO A 287 3.04 -19.99 -9.84
C PRO A 287 1.53 -19.67 -9.70
N MET A 288 0.70 -20.66 -9.97
CA MET A 288 -0.75 -20.51 -9.88
C MET A 288 -1.21 -20.20 -8.46
N GLU A 289 -2.21 -19.32 -8.36
CA GLU A 289 -2.96 -19.05 -7.12
C GLU A 289 -2.03 -18.70 -5.96
N CYS A 290 -1.03 -17.90 -6.28
CA CYS A 290 -0.12 -17.30 -5.32
C CYS A 290 -0.19 -15.79 -5.47
N GLU A 291 0.32 -15.08 -4.47
CA GLU A 291 0.92 -13.76 -4.64
C GLU A 291 2.44 -13.87 -4.62
N LEU A 292 3.08 -12.85 -5.18
CA LEU A 292 4.49 -12.61 -4.95
C LEU A 292 4.59 -11.51 -3.89
N THR A 293 5.47 -11.70 -2.92
CA THR A 293 5.61 -10.82 -1.75
C THR A 293 7.07 -10.86 -1.27
N GLY A 294 7.43 -10.00 -0.31
CA GLY A 294 8.69 -10.05 0.43
C GLY A 294 9.94 -9.98 -0.45
N LEU A 295 9.93 -9.11 -1.46
CA LEU A 295 11.05 -8.98 -2.38
C LEU A 295 12.24 -8.25 -1.69
N ALA A 296 13.44 -8.78 -1.84
CA ALA A 296 14.65 -8.17 -1.28
C ALA A 296 15.84 -8.36 -2.21
N LEU A 297 16.59 -7.29 -2.44
CA LEU A 297 17.79 -7.31 -3.27
C LEU A 297 19.03 -7.34 -2.39
N THR A 298 20.06 -8.03 -2.87
CA THR A 298 21.43 -7.85 -2.39
C THR A 298 21.89 -6.42 -2.63
N PRO A 299 22.87 -5.89 -1.86
CA PRO A 299 23.38 -4.52 -2.07
C PRO A 299 23.95 -4.26 -3.46
N GLN A 300 24.38 -5.31 -4.17
CA GLN A 300 24.89 -5.23 -5.55
C GLN A 300 23.79 -5.46 -6.60
N ALA A 301 22.57 -5.80 -6.17
CA ALA A 301 21.45 -6.22 -7.02
C ALA A 301 21.81 -7.34 -8.02
N ASP A 302 22.71 -8.26 -7.64
CA ASP A 302 23.05 -9.47 -8.40
C ASP A 302 22.20 -10.68 -8.01
N GLN A 303 21.51 -10.58 -6.87
CA GLN A 303 20.53 -11.57 -6.42
C GLN A 303 19.26 -10.90 -5.89
N LEU A 304 18.12 -11.45 -6.28
CA LEU A 304 16.78 -11.13 -5.80
C LEU A 304 16.24 -12.30 -4.98
N PHE A 305 15.91 -12.06 -3.72
CA PHE A 305 15.08 -12.92 -2.91
C PHE A 305 13.62 -12.58 -3.15
N LEU A 306 12.79 -13.58 -3.43
CA LEU A 306 11.38 -13.38 -3.77
C LEU A 306 10.53 -14.46 -3.11
N ALA A 307 9.53 -14.07 -2.32
CA ALA A 307 8.62 -15.00 -1.69
C ALA A 307 7.43 -15.30 -2.59
N VAL A 308 7.08 -16.58 -2.67
CA VAL A 308 5.84 -17.10 -3.24
C VAL A 308 4.95 -17.44 -2.05
N GLN A 309 3.90 -16.66 -1.81
CA GLN A 309 2.96 -16.92 -0.72
C GLN A 309 1.77 -17.75 -1.23
N HIS A 310 1.25 -18.61 -0.35
CA HIS A 310 0.01 -19.37 -0.52
C HIS A 310 -0.27 -20.02 -1.90
N PRO A 311 0.72 -20.60 -2.62
CA PRO A 311 0.46 -21.20 -3.92
C PRO A 311 -0.63 -22.27 -3.83
N GLY A 312 -1.54 -22.27 -4.80
CA GLY A 312 -2.70 -23.16 -4.78
C GLY A 312 -3.75 -22.78 -3.74
N GLU A 313 -3.87 -21.50 -3.35
CA GLU A 313 -4.81 -21.03 -2.32
C GLU A 313 -6.25 -21.55 -2.55
N ARG A 314 -6.69 -21.62 -3.82
CA ARG A 314 -8.08 -21.93 -4.17
C ARG A 314 -8.33 -23.39 -4.45
N HIS A 315 -7.46 -24.03 -5.24
CA HIS A 315 -7.66 -25.42 -5.69
C HIS A 315 -6.64 -26.40 -5.07
N GLY A 316 -5.71 -25.92 -4.24
CA GLY A 316 -4.68 -26.74 -3.63
C GLY A 316 -3.71 -27.31 -4.66
N ARG A 317 -3.41 -28.61 -4.54
CA ARG A 317 -2.54 -29.30 -5.47
C ARG A 317 -3.22 -29.46 -6.82
N ARG A 318 -2.53 -29.10 -7.91
CA ARG A 318 -3.00 -29.44 -9.26
C ARG A 318 -2.93 -30.96 -9.45
N GLU A 319 -4.08 -31.57 -9.75
CA GLU A 319 -4.24 -33.01 -9.97
C GLU A 319 -4.52 -33.29 -11.45
N GLN A 320 -3.99 -34.39 -11.99
CA GLN A 320 -4.29 -34.88 -13.35
C GLN A 320 -4.15 -33.83 -14.47
N ASN A 321 -3.21 -32.88 -14.33
CA ASN A 321 -3.05 -31.73 -15.23
C ASN A 321 -4.33 -30.89 -15.40
N ALA A 322 -5.19 -30.82 -14.38
CA ALA A 322 -6.43 -30.05 -14.42
C ALA A 322 -6.20 -28.60 -14.89
N GLU A 323 -7.01 -28.17 -15.83
CA GLU A 323 -7.02 -26.83 -16.41
C GLU A 323 -8.41 -26.51 -16.98
N GLU A 324 -8.67 -25.22 -17.14
CA GLU A 324 -9.94 -24.70 -17.67
C GLU A 324 -9.66 -23.71 -18.80
N ALA A 325 -10.41 -23.82 -19.90
CA ALA A 325 -10.39 -22.83 -20.95
C ALA A 325 -11.18 -21.58 -20.53
N ARG A 326 -10.54 -20.42 -20.56
CA ARG A 326 -11.14 -19.12 -20.21
C ARG A 326 -10.93 -18.10 -21.32
N SER A 327 -11.93 -17.27 -21.58
CA SER A 327 -11.90 -16.30 -22.69
C SER A 327 -11.74 -14.87 -22.17
N PHE A 328 -10.57 -14.28 -22.40
CA PHE A 328 -10.25 -12.94 -21.92
C PHE A 328 -10.55 -11.90 -23.00
N GLN A 329 -11.32 -10.89 -22.62
CA GLN A 329 -11.52 -9.70 -23.45
C GLN A 329 -10.40 -8.71 -23.15
N LEU A 330 -9.57 -8.43 -24.14
CA LEU A 330 -8.44 -7.52 -24.08
C LEU A 330 -8.62 -6.37 -25.06
N LYS A 331 -7.84 -5.31 -24.89
CA LYS A 331 -7.68 -4.27 -25.90
C LYS A 331 -6.24 -4.23 -26.39
N LEU A 332 -6.08 -4.19 -27.70
CA LEU A 332 -4.80 -3.85 -28.32
C LEU A 332 -4.45 -2.39 -28.02
N THR A 333 -3.18 -2.01 -28.17
CA THR A 333 -2.72 -0.64 -27.92
C THR A 333 -3.32 0.40 -28.88
N ASN A 334 -3.88 -0.04 -30.01
CA ASN A 334 -4.66 0.81 -30.91
C ASN A 334 -6.16 0.90 -30.53
N GLY A 335 -6.57 0.28 -29.42
CA GLY A 335 -7.93 0.26 -28.91
C GLY A 335 -8.82 -0.85 -29.47
N GLU A 336 -8.35 -1.62 -30.45
CA GLU A 336 -9.14 -2.70 -31.04
C GLU A 336 -9.33 -3.86 -30.05
N PRO A 337 -10.55 -4.45 -29.97
CA PRO A 337 -10.81 -5.57 -29.09
C PRO A 337 -10.06 -6.83 -29.57
N LEU A 338 -9.55 -7.59 -28.61
CA LEU A 338 -8.96 -8.91 -28.82
C LEU A 338 -9.56 -9.89 -27.84
N GLU A 339 -10.20 -10.93 -28.36
CA GLU A 339 -10.57 -12.10 -27.55
C GLU A 339 -9.38 -13.08 -27.51
N GLN A 340 -8.95 -13.45 -26.31
CA GLN A 340 -7.87 -14.41 -26.10
C GLN A 340 -8.35 -15.60 -25.27
N LEU A 341 -8.35 -16.79 -25.88
CA LEU A 341 -8.58 -18.04 -25.17
C LEU A 341 -7.29 -18.48 -24.46
N ARG A 342 -7.35 -18.71 -23.15
CA ARG A 342 -6.23 -19.26 -22.34
C ARG A 342 -6.66 -20.55 -21.65
N TRP A 343 -5.75 -21.51 -21.56
CA TRP A 343 -5.90 -22.69 -20.72
C TRP A 343 -5.25 -22.40 -19.37
N VAL A 344 -6.07 -22.23 -18.34
CA VAL A 344 -5.64 -21.83 -17.00
C VAL A 344 -5.55 -23.07 -16.11
N PRO A 345 -4.35 -23.45 -15.63
CA PRO A 345 -4.21 -24.55 -14.69
C PRO A 345 -5.04 -24.35 -13.41
N LEU A 346 -5.61 -25.42 -12.86
CA LEU A 346 -6.37 -25.39 -11.61
C LEU A 346 -5.51 -25.96 -10.49
N GLY A 347 -5.07 -25.09 -9.57
CA GLY A 347 -4.17 -25.43 -8.48
C GLY A 347 -2.69 -25.30 -8.85
N SER A 348 -1.82 -25.61 -7.89
CA SER A 348 -0.37 -25.45 -8.00
C SER A 348 0.36 -26.73 -7.60
N ASN A 349 1.48 -27.01 -8.25
CA ASN A 349 2.44 -28.03 -7.82
C ASN A 349 3.78 -27.42 -7.38
N TRP A 350 3.81 -26.11 -7.17
CA TRP A 350 5.00 -25.41 -6.69
C TRP A 350 5.37 -25.84 -5.27
N PRO A 351 6.66 -26.02 -4.91
CA PRO A 351 7.83 -25.85 -5.78
C PRO A 351 8.30 -27.14 -6.48
N ASN A 352 7.79 -28.32 -6.13
CA ASN A 352 8.48 -29.59 -6.41
C ASN A 352 7.58 -30.72 -6.98
N GLY A 353 6.39 -30.42 -7.50
CA GLY A 353 5.45 -31.44 -8.01
C GLY A 353 4.48 -32.00 -6.96
N GLY A 354 4.71 -31.71 -5.68
CA GLY A 354 3.93 -32.20 -4.55
C GLY A 354 2.75 -31.31 -4.16
N LEU A 355 2.35 -31.42 -2.88
CA LEU A 355 1.43 -30.47 -2.26
C LEU A 355 2.05 -29.07 -2.29
N PRO A 356 1.28 -28.02 -2.63
CA PRO A 356 1.86 -26.71 -2.80
C PRO A 356 2.27 -26.12 -1.46
N LYS A 357 3.40 -25.41 -1.47
CA LYS A 357 3.99 -24.82 -0.26
C LYS A 357 4.55 -23.42 -0.56
N PRO A 358 4.37 -22.46 0.37
CA PRO A 358 5.06 -21.19 0.26
C PRO A 358 6.57 -21.40 0.30
N GLY A 359 7.32 -20.50 -0.32
CA GLY A 359 8.78 -20.58 -0.33
C GLY A 359 9.42 -19.30 -0.82
N VAL A 360 10.69 -19.11 -0.44
CA VAL A 360 11.53 -18.02 -0.94
C VAL A 360 12.48 -18.57 -1.98
N VAL A 361 12.55 -17.92 -3.14
CA VAL A 361 13.53 -18.23 -4.19
C VAL A 361 14.61 -17.18 -4.23
N VAL A 362 15.78 -17.58 -4.74
CA VAL A 362 16.88 -16.67 -5.06
C VAL A 362 17.07 -16.67 -6.56
N ILE A 363 16.85 -15.52 -7.18
CA ILE A 363 17.00 -15.30 -8.62
C ILE A 363 18.33 -14.58 -8.83
N HIS A 364 19.17 -15.13 -9.70
CA HIS A 364 20.48 -14.55 -10.05
C HIS A 364 20.79 -14.86 -11.52
N ARG A 365 21.63 -14.03 -12.15
CA ARG A 365 22.14 -14.32 -13.49
C ARG A 365 23.17 -15.44 -13.42
N ARG A 366 23.16 -16.37 -14.39
CA ARG A 366 24.13 -17.48 -14.46
C ARG A 366 25.59 -17.02 -14.58
N ASN A 367 25.81 -15.82 -15.09
CA ASN A 367 27.13 -15.21 -15.23
C ASN A 367 27.54 -14.37 -14.00
N GLY A 368 26.72 -14.31 -12.95
CA GLY A 368 27.00 -13.59 -11.70
C GLY A 368 26.93 -12.06 -11.81
N GLN A 369 26.44 -11.51 -12.92
CA GLN A 369 26.28 -10.06 -13.07
C GLN A 369 25.00 -9.55 -12.37
N ALA A 370 24.97 -8.23 -12.12
CA ALA A 370 23.78 -7.53 -11.63
C ALA A 370 22.55 -7.80 -12.53
N LEU A 371 21.36 -7.86 -11.93
CA LEU A 371 20.12 -8.27 -12.61
C LEU A 371 19.72 -7.34 -13.76
N LEU A 372 20.08 -6.04 -13.68
CA LEU A 372 19.78 -5.03 -14.70
C LEU A 372 21.02 -4.53 -15.46
N SER A 373 22.17 -5.23 -15.38
CA SER A 373 23.38 -4.85 -16.13
C SER A 373 23.25 -4.98 -17.64
#